data_AF-A0AAE0T2V1-F1
#
_entry.id   AF-A0AAE0T2V1-F1
#
_cell.length_a   1.000
_cell.length_b   1.000
_cell.length_c   1.000
_cell.angle_alpha   90.00
_cell.angle_beta   90.00
_cell.angle_gamma   90.00
#
_symmetry.space_group_name_H-M   'P 1'
#
loop_
_entity.id
_entity.type
_entity.pdbx_description
1 polymer ?
#
loop_
_entity_poly.entity_id
_entity_poly.type
_entity_poly.pdbx_seq_one_letter_code
_entity_poly.pdbx_strand_id
1 'polypeptide(L)'
;MDLSRDSLMTVSKTDKFWNPGFLDEDITRCGEPVKVPYVVASEKTLHGYGTIIHDFDQAEVEVLPYPVKGWRPLCPGTGIQGEIRRGDFKYQWVQDLCVARNLAVNWGYMVTGRLQDGVAPQKRTRVLVREANYHPDGGQAFYPCNKEPFIAVLALPTDDVKPEHFKAFYFGGTFGVNLYPNVWHQPLYPITNEAVYRTKQAATYACVSVDTVDEFAKFLSVPLLPNA
;
A
#
# COMPACT_ATOMS: atom_id res chain seq x y z
N MET A 1 18.00 16.46 -1.85
CA MET A 1 18.23 15.41 -2.86
C MET A 1 17.44 15.79 -4.08
N ASP A 2 18.09 15.82 -5.24
CA ASP A 2 17.38 15.91 -6.51
C ASP A 2 16.56 14.62 -6.69
N LEU A 3 15.29 14.72 -7.08
CA LEU A 3 14.41 13.56 -7.21
C LEU A 3 14.66 12.89 -8.57
N SER A 4 15.88 12.37 -8.76
CA SER A 4 16.24 11.64 -9.97
C SER A 4 16.01 10.13 -9.79
N ARG A 5 15.72 9.44 -10.90
CA ARG A 5 15.58 7.98 -10.93
C ARG A 5 16.81 7.29 -10.31
N ASP A 6 18.01 7.73 -10.67
CA ASP A 6 19.27 7.14 -10.16
C ASP A 6 19.44 7.31 -8.64
N SER A 7 19.02 8.46 -8.10
CA SER A 7 19.03 8.69 -6.66
C SER A 7 18.07 7.75 -5.94
N LEU A 8 16.86 7.55 -6.49
CA LEU A 8 15.84 6.67 -5.93
C LEU A 8 16.28 5.19 -5.94
N MET A 9 16.92 4.76 -7.02
CA MET A 9 17.50 3.42 -7.14
C MET A 9 18.64 3.18 -6.15
N THR A 10 19.36 4.23 -5.76
CA THR A 10 20.44 4.15 -4.76
C THR A 10 19.87 3.99 -3.34
N VAL A 11 18.82 4.75 -2.99
CA VAL A 11 18.12 4.63 -1.70
C VAL A 11 17.54 3.22 -1.51
N SER A 12 17.02 2.63 -2.59
CA SER A 12 16.48 1.27 -2.65
C SER A 12 17.51 0.17 -2.32
N LYS A 13 18.82 0.47 -2.39
CA LYS A 13 19.88 -0.50 -2.07
C LYS A 13 20.27 -0.48 -0.59
N THR A 14 19.98 0.60 0.13
CA THR A 14 20.51 0.85 1.47
C THR A 14 19.51 0.58 2.59
N ASP A 15 18.20 0.66 2.31
CA ASP A 15 17.14 0.40 3.29
C ASP A 15 16.17 -0.64 2.73
N LYS A 16 16.57 -1.91 2.81
CA LYS A 16 15.81 -3.03 2.21
C LYS A 16 14.45 -3.27 2.86
N PHE A 17 14.20 -2.74 4.06
CA PHE A 17 12.94 -2.99 4.75
C PHE A 17 11.85 -1.98 4.37
N TRP A 18 12.22 -0.73 4.03
CA TRP A 18 11.29 0.30 3.59
C TRP A 18 11.39 0.63 2.09
N ASN A 19 12.39 0.08 1.42
CA ASN A 19 12.67 0.30 0.01
C ASN A 19 13.45 -0.92 -0.52
N PRO A 20 12.81 -2.08 -0.70
CA PRO A 20 13.43 -3.41 -0.89
C PRO A 20 14.22 -3.61 -2.18
N GLY A 21 14.54 -2.56 -2.93
CA GLY A 21 15.12 -2.71 -4.25
C GLY A 21 14.02 -3.00 -5.27
N PHE A 22 13.73 -2.04 -6.14
CA PHE A 22 13.07 -2.33 -7.42
C PHE A 22 14.14 -2.56 -8.49
N LEU A 23 15.12 -3.45 -8.21
CA LEU A 23 16.35 -3.57 -8.97
C LEU A 23 16.13 -4.33 -10.29
N ASP A 24 16.92 -4.02 -11.31
CA ASP A 24 16.83 -4.71 -12.62
C ASP A 24 17.18 -6.21 -12.51
N GLU A 25 18.04 -6.57 -11.55
CA GLU A 25 18.37 -7.95 -11.24
C GLU A 25 17.16 -8.74 -10.70
N ASP A 26 16.24 -8.09 -9.99
CA ASP A 26 15.03 -8.74 -9.48
C ASP A 26 14.08 -9.13 -10.61
N ILE A 27 13.97 -8.31 -11.66
CA ILE A 27 13.18 -8.64 -12.86
C ILE A 27 13.74 -9.89 -13.54
N THR A 28 15.06 -9.99 -13.64
CA THR A 28 15.71 -11.15 -14.28
C THR A 28 15.57 -12.40 -13.41
N ARG A 29 15.63 -12.25 -12.08
CA ARG A 29 15.47 -13.34 -11.11
C ARG A 29 14.04 -13.85 -11.04
N CYS A 30 13.06 -12.96 -11.15
CA CYS A 30 11.66 -13.33 -11.06
C CYS A 30 11.16 -13.98 -12.36
N GLY A 31 10.34 -15.01 -12.23
CA GLY A 31 9.58 -15.53 -13.37
C GLY A 31 8.46 -14.57 -13.81
N GLU A 32 7.53 -15.07 -14.63
CA GLU A 32 6.37 -14.25 -15.03
C GLU A 32 5.61 -13.70 -13.80
N PRO A 33 5.37 -12.37 -13.75
CA PRO A 33 4.62 -11.74 -12.66
C PRO A 33 3.21 -12.31 -12.51
N VAL A 34 2.73 -12.40 -11.26
CA VAL A 34 1.37 -12.84 -10.96
C VAL A 34 0.40 -11.70 -11.31
N LYS A 35 -0.54 -11.95 -12.23
CA LYS A 35 -1.54 -10.94 -12.62
C LYS A 35 -2.55 -10.75 -11.50
N VAL A 36 -2.61 -9.54 -10.95
CA VAL A 36 -3.57 -9.19 -9.90
C VAL A 36 -4.93 -8.87 -10.54
N PRO A 37 -6.04 -9.50 -10.10
CA PRO A 37 -7.37 -9.22 -10.61
C PRO A 37 -7.82 -7.78 -10.33
N TYR A 38 -8.39 -7.12 -11.33
CA TYR A 38 -8.97 -5.77 -11.21
C TYR A 38 -10.40 -5.85 -10.66
N VAL A 39 -10.73 -5.00 -9.69
CA VAL A 39 -12.06 -4.92 -9.06
C VAL A 39 -12.45 -3.45 -8.92
N VAL A 40 -13.67 -3.07 -9.32
CA VAL A 40 -14.17 -1.71 -9.05
C VAL A 40 -14.61 -1.63 -7.59
N ALA A 41 -14.10 -0.65 -6.85
CA ALA A 41 -14.45 -0.46 -5.44
C ALA A 41 -15.91 -0.02 -5.27
N SER A 42 -16.59 -0.68 -4.34
CA SER A 42 -17.96 -0.45 -3.90
C SER A 42 -18.10 -1.04 -2.49
N GLU A 43 -19.18 -0.70 -1.77
CA GLU A 43 -19.46 -1.30 -0.46
C GLU A 43 -19.47 -2.84 -0.52
N LYS A 44 -20.09 -3.40 -1.57
CA LYS A 44 -20.18 -4.84 -1.77
C LYS A 44 -18.81 -5.49 -1.99
N THR A 45 -17.95 -4.89 -2.81
CA THR A 45 -16.65 -5.48 -3.16
C THR A 45 -15.61 -5.29 -2.06
N LEU A 46 -15.75 -4.24 -1.24
CA LEU A 46 -14.88 -3.98 -0.09
C LEU A 46 -15.26 -4.77 1.16
N HIS A 47 -16.32 -5.58 1.11
CA HIS A 47 -16.72 -6.45 2.20
C HIS A 47 -15.54 -7.31 2.69
N GLY A 48 -15.22 -7.22 3.98
CA GLY A 48 -14.10 -7.90 4.63
C GLY A 48 -12.75 -7.18 4.52
N TYR A 49 -12.62 -6.19 3.63
CA TYR A 49 -11.40 -5.38 3.48
C TYR A 49 -11.49 -4.02 4.19
N GLY A 50 -12.68 -3.41 4.21
CA GLY A 50 -12.87 -2.10 4.79
C GLY A 50 -14.19 -1.45 4.42
N THR A 51 -14.32 -0.16 4.72
CA THR A 51 -15.50 0.67 4.41
C THR A 51 -15.16 1.86 3.52
N ILE A 52 -16.18 2.42 2.88
CA ILE A 52 -16.05 3.63 2.07
C ILE A 52 -16.00 4.86 2.98
N ILE A 53 -15.14 5.81 2.66
CA ILE A 53 -15.05 7.12 3.31
C ILE A 53 -15.56 8.21 2.38
N HIS A 54 -16.61 8.93 2.77
CA HIS A 54 -17.07 10.14 2.07
C HIS A 54 -16.56 11.45 2.71
N ASP A 55 -16.23 11.41 3.99
CA ASP A 55 -15.65 12.53 4.73
C ASP A 55 -14.46 12.03 5.54
N PHE A 56 -13.27 12.50 5.17
CA PHE A 56 -12.03 12.11 5.84
C PHE A 56 -12.03 12.50 7.32
N ASP A 57 -12.59 13.64 7.70
CA ASP A 57 -12.51 14.11 9.08
C ASP A 57 -13.42 13.30 10.01
N GLN A 58 -14.54 12.80 9.51
CA GLN A 58 -15.46 11.89 10.22
C GLN A 58 -15.02 10.42 10.20
N ALA A 59 -14.07 10.03 9.36
CA ALA A 59 -13.60 8.64 9.33
C ALA A 59 -12.92 8.24 10.65
N GLU A 60 -13.47 7.22 11.31
CA GLU A 60 -12.90 6.63 12.53
C GLU A 60 -12.09 5.38 12.18
N VAL A 61 -10.85 5.33 12.62
CA VAL A 61 -9.98 4.17 12.43
C VAL A 61 -10.05 3.31 13.69
N GLU A 62 -10.34 2.03 13.50
CA GLU A 62 -10.34 1.06 14.59
C GLU A 62 -8.93 0.89 15.15
N VAL A 63 -8.79 0.92 16.48
CA VAL A 63 -7.55 0.61 17.20
C VAL A 63 -7.79 -0.68 17.98
N LEU A 64 -6.95 -1.69 17.74
CA LEU A 64 -7.08 -2.99 18.40
C LEU A 64 -6.28 -3.03 19.70
N PRO A 65 -6.78 -3.77 20.72
CA PRO A 65 -6.03 -3.98 21.94
C PRO A 65 -4.68 -4.66 21.66
N TYR A 66 -3.62 -4.19 22.32
CA TYR A 66 -2.29 -4.77 22.17
C TYR A 66 -2.31 -6.29 22.41
N PRO A 67 -1.74 -7.10 21.50
CA PRO A 67 -1.77 -8.55 21.64
C PRO A 67 -0.94 -9.03 22.84
N VAL A 68 -1.49 -9.95 23.63
CA VAL A 68 -0.78 -10.59 24.75
C VAL A 68 -0.28 -11.98 24.36
N LYS A 69 0.90 -12.36 24.86
CA LYS A 69 1.45 -13.72 24.70
C LYS A 69 1.09 -14.58 25.91
N GLY A 70 0.63 -15.80 25.69
CA GLY A 70 0.34 -16.78 26.74
C GLY A 70 -1.09 -16.70 27.29
N TRP A 71 -1.32 -17.24 28.49
CA TRP A 71 -2.68 -17.48 29.02
C TRP A 71 -3.28 -16.31 29.82
N ARG A 72 -2.48 -15.30 30.18
CA ARG A 72 -2.97 -14.15 30.96
C ARG A 72 -3.62 -13.13 30.02
N PRO A 73 -4.89 -12.76 30.22
CA PRO A 73 -5.58 -11.82 29.35
C PRO A 73 -5.11 -10.37 29.60
N LEU A 74 -5.32 -9.52 28.61
CA LEU A 74 -5.21 -8.08 28.78
C LEU A 74 -6.34 -7.57 29.68
N CYS A 75 -6.08 -6.54 30.50
CA CYS A 75 -7.13 -5.90 31.29
C CYS A 75 -8.22 -5.31 30.36
N PRO A 76 -9.52 -5.46 30.71
CA PRO A 76 -10.59 -4.92 29.89
C PRO A 76 -10.45 -3.41 29.63
N GLY A 77 -10.60 -3.00 28.38
CA GLY A 77 -10.52 -1.59 27.96
C GLY A 77 -9.11 -1.01 27.91
N THR A 78 -8.05 -1.80 28.14
CA THR A 78 -6.66 -1.34 27.98
C THR A 78 -6.07 -1.78 26.64
N GLY A 79 -4.94 -1.18 26.26
CA GLY A 79 -4.23 -1.49 25.01
C GLY A 79 -4.80 -0.80 23.76
N ILE A 80 -5.83 0.04 23.91
CA ILE A 80 -6.48 0.80 22.83
C ILE A 80 -6.34 2.32 22.99
N GLN A 81 -5.55 2.77 23.97
CA GLN A 81 -5.32 4.18 24.27
C GLN A 81 -4.36 4.86 23.28
N GLY A 82 -3.88 4.14 22.26
CA GLY A 82 -3.00 4.70 21.25
C GLY A 82 -3.67 5.86 20.52
N GLU A 83 -2.94 6.96 20.34
CA GLU A 83 -3.44 8.09 19.56
C GLU A 83 -3.64 7.70 18.09
N ILE A 84 -4.43 8.50 17.36
CA ILE A 84 -4.52 8.39 15.90
C ILE A 84 -3.54 9.37 15.27
N ARG A 85 -2.59 8.87 14.47
CA ARG A 85 -1.74 9.70 13.64
C ARG A 85 -2.47 10.06 12.36
N ARG A 86 -2.34 11.33 11.98
CA ARG A 86 -2.80 11.87 10.70
C ARG A 86 -1.61 12.37 9.91
N GLY A 87 -1.72 12.31 8.59
CA GLY A 87 -0.82 13.05 7.71
C GLY A 87 -1.13 12.79 6.25
N ASP A 88 -0.27 13.31 5.39
CA ASP A 88 -0.45 13.22 3.94
C ASP A 88 0.59 12.27 3.35
N PHE A 89 0.15 11.45 2.42
CA PHE A 89 1.01 10.59 1.63
C PHE A 89 1.05 11.14 0.20
N LYS A 90 2.23 11.59 -0.22
CA LYS A 90 2.45 12.14 -1.56
C LYS A 90 2.99 11.05 -2.46
N TYR A 91 2.42 10.93 -3.65
CA TYR A 91 2.87 10.00 -4.68
C TYR A 91 3.28 10.76 -5.93
N GLN A 92 4.32 10.25 -6.60
CA GLN A 92 4.82 10.79 -7.84
C GLN A 92 5.39 9.67 -8.72
N TRP A 93 5.06 9.70 -10.01
CA TRP A 93 5.73 8.91 -11.02
C TRP A 93 7.00 9.62 -11.48
N VAL A 94 8.15 9.00 -11.26
CA VAL A 94 9.46 9.48 -11.73
C VAL A 94 9.95 8.49 -12.78
N GLN A 95 9.73 8.85 -14.05
CA GLN A 95 9.96 7.95 -15.19
C GLN A 95 9.15 6.64 -15.03
N ASP A 96 9.82 5.51 -14.89
CA ASP A 96 9.26 4.17 -14.67
C ASP A 96 8.96 3.85 -13.21
N LEU A 97 9.35 4.69 -12.25
CA LEU A 97 9.19 4.41 -10.82
C LEU A 97 7.95 5.10 -10.24
N CYS A 98 7.16 4.35 -9.48
CA CYS A 98 6.16 4.90 -8.58
C CYS A 98 6.82 5.17 -7.23
N VAL A 99 6.83 6.43 -6.83
CA VAL A 99 7.52 6.90 -5.63
C VAL A 99 6.48 7.47 -4.68
N ALA A 100 6.68 7.23 -3.41
CA ALA A 100 5.82 7.78 -2.38
C ALA A 100 6.61 8.35 -1.21
N ARG A 101 6.00 9.29 -0.52
CA ARG A 101 6.55 9.93 0.67
C ARG A 101 5.45 10.12 1.69
N ASN A 102 5.62 9.47 2.83
CA ASN A 102 4.79 9.74 3.99
C ASN A 102 5.26 11.06 4.61
N LEU A 103 4.36 12.04 4.75
CA LEU A 103 4.66 13.30 5.44
C LEU A 103 4.31 13.24 6.93
N ALA A 104 3.59 12.21 7.38
CA ALA A 104 3.24 12.00 8.78
C ALA A 104 4.43 11.51 9.61
N VAL A 105 5.38 10.83 8.96
CA VAL A 105 6.64 10.35 9.54
C VAL A 105 7.76 10.91 8.66
N ASN A 106 8.84 11.44 9.23
CA ASN A 106 9.92 12.09 8.46
C ASN A 106 10.80 11.07 7.72
N TRP A 107 10.18 10.21 6.95
CA TRP A 107 10.84 9.20 6.14
C TRP A 107 11.24 9.79 4.78
N GLY A 108 12.26 9.19 4.20
CA GLY A 108 12.70 9.50 2.84
C GLY A 108 11.67 9.11 1.79
N TYR A 109 12.08 9.22 0.53
CA TYR A 109 11.28 8.69 -0.58
C TYR A 109 11.34 7.14 -0.60
N MET A 110 10.19 6.52 -0.73
CA MET A 110 10.01 5.09 -0.91
C MET A 110 9.68 4.81 -2.36
N VAL A 111 10.36 3.86 -3.00
CA VAL A 111 9.89 3.33 -4.28
C VAL A 111 8.87 2.25 -3.95
N THR A 112 7.64 2.40 -4.43
CA THR A 112 6.53 1.50 -4.11
C THR A 112 6.13 0.63 -5.29
N GLY A 113 6.66 0.89 -6.48
CA GLY A 113 6.38 0.13 -7.69
C GLY A 113 7.27 0.57 -8.84
N ARG A 114 7.33 -0.25 -9.89
CA ARG A 114 7.96 0.12 -11.17
C ARG A 114 7.16 -0.35 -12.37
N LEU A 115 7.36 0.27 -13.52
CA LEU A 115 6.88 -0.25 -14.79
C LEU A 115 7.73 -1.46 -15.23
N GLN A 116 7.13 -2.31 -16.05
CA GLN A 116 7.88 -3.36 -16.75
C GLN A 116 8.86 -2.72 -17.76
N ASP A 117 9.99 -3.37 -17.97
CA ASP A 117 11.02 -2.88 -18.88
C ASP A 117 10.49 -2.63 -20.29
N GLY A 118 10.91 -1.50 -20.88
CA GLY A 118 10.48 -1.06 -22.20
C GLY A 118 9.11 -0.37 -22.26
N VAL A 119 8.37 -0.31 -21.14
CA VAL A 119 7.11 0.45 -21.08
C VAL A 119 7.40 1.94 -20.90
N ALA A 120 7.00 2.75 -21.88
CA ALA A 120 7.10 4.20 -21.78
C ALA A 120 6.17 4.73 -20.66
N PRO A 121 6.60 5.69 -19.82
CA PRO A 121 5.79 6.21 -18.70
C PRO A 121 4.39 6.71 -19.06
N GLN A 122 4.23 7.24 -20.28
CA GLN A 122 2.96 7.77 -20.81
C GLN A 122 1.98 6.66 -21.23
N LYS A 123 2.47 5.42 -21.36
CA LYS A 123 1.72 4.23 -21.74
C LYS A 123 1.54 3.26 -20.57
N ARG A 124 1.68 3.73 -19.33
CA ARG A 124 1.51 2.88 -18.14
C ARG A 124 0.08 2.32 -18.09
N THR A 125 -0.02 1.01 -18.06
CA THR A 125 -1.28 0.28 -17.85
C THR A 125 -1.21 -0.62 -16.63
N ARG A 126 0.00 -0.97 -16.18
CA ARG A 126 0.27 -1.83 -15.03
C ARG A 126 1.48 -1.33 -14.26
N VAL A 127 1.54 -1.69 -12.99
CA VAL A 127 2.70 -1.49 -12.11
C VAL A 127 3.13 -2.83 -11.53
N LEU A 128 4.44 -3.08 -11.50
CA LEU A 128 5.02 -4.21 -10.79
C LEU A 128 5.25 -3.82 -9.34
N VAL A 129 4.82 -4.69 -8.43
CA VAL A 129 4.96 -4.51 -6.99
C VAL A 129 5.45 -5.79 -6.33
N ARG A 130 6.12 -5.67 -5.18
CA ARG A 130 6.63 -6.78 -4.39
C ARG A 130 6.18 -6.80 -2.92
N GLU A 131 6.01 -5.64 -2.28
CA GLU A 131 5.73 -5.59 -0.83
C GLU A 131 4.29 -5.29 -0.48
N ALA A 132 3.71 -6.03 0.46
CA ALA A 132 2.50 -5.62 1.15
C ALA A 132 2.70 -5.71 2.67
N ASN A 133 1.86 -5.02 3.43
CA ASN A 133 1.88 -5.09 4.88
C ASN A 133 0.47 -5.04 5.47
N TYR A 134 0.36 -5.37 6.75
CA TYR A 134 -0.80 -5.07 7.56
C TYR A 134 -0.41 -4.46 8.89
N HIS A 135 -1.40 -3.83 9.52
CA HIS A 135 -1.29 -3.20 10.82
C HIS A 135 -2.09 -4.02 11.85
N PRO A 136 -1.43 -4.70 12.81
CA PRO A 136 -2.11 -5.45 13.86
C PRO A 136 -2.67 -4.55 14.98
N ASP A 137 -2.20 -3.31 15.06
CA ASP A 137 -2.61 -2.32 16.06
C ASP A 137 -3.86 -1.53 15.65
N GLY A 138 -4.28 -1.61 14.39
CA GLY A 138 -5.48 -0.94 13.95
C GLY A 138 -5.68 -0.95 12.43
N GLY A 139 -6.78 -0.32 12.01
CA GLY A 139 -7.06 -0.08 10.60
C GLY A 139 -6.23 1.07 10.02
N GLN A 140 -6.49 1.38 8.76
CA GLN A 140 -5.90 2.54 8.11
C GLN A 140 -6.85 3.16 7.09
N ALA A 141 -7.05 4.47 7.21
CA ALA A 141 -7.87 5.24 6.30
C ALA A 141 -7.01 5.97 5.26
N PHE A 142 -7.45 5.99 4.01
CA PHE A 142 -6.88 6.79 2.93
C PHE A 142 -7.98 7.56 2.19
N TYR A 143 -7.74 8.84 1.89
CA TYR A 143 -8.69 9.68 1.18
C TYR A 143 -8.00 10.60 0.14
N PRO A 144 -8.45 10.62 -1.13
CA PRO A 144 -7.84 11.43 -2.19
C PRO A 144 -8.10 12.92 -2.00
N CYS A 145 -7.04 13.75 -1.96
CA CYS A 145 -7.16 15.18 -1.73
C CYS A 145 -7.82 15.92 -2.90
N ASN A 146 -7.49 15.58 -4.15
CA ASN A 146 -8.01 16.28 -5.34
C ASN A 146 -8.87 15.36 -6.21
N LYS A 147 -9.46 14.33 -5.61
CA LYS A 147 -10.37 13.36 -6.26
C LYS A 147 -9.71 12.60 -7.41
N GLU A 148 -8.40 12.38 -7.34
CA GLU A 148 -7.69 11.56 -8.32
C GLU A 148 -8.05 10.07 -8.15
N PRO A 149 -8.26 9.34 -9.24
CA PRO A 149 -8.49 7.91 -9.15
C PRO A 149 -7.21 7.16 -8.81
N PHE A 150 -7.37 6.04 -8.10
CA PHE A 150 -6.25 5.25 -7.58
C PHE A 150 -6.60 3.77 -7.47
N ILE A 151 -5.55 2.95 -7.32
CA ILE A 151 -5.66 1.52 -7.03
C ILE A 151 -5.20 1.26 -5.60
N ALA A 152 -5.98 0.49 -4.85
CA ALA A 152 -5.55 -0.14 -3.61
C ALA A 152 -5.34 -1.65 -3.86
N VAL A 153 -4.16 -2.16 -3.57
CA VAL A 153 -3.85 -3.59 -3.70
C VAL A 153 -4.10 -4.24 -2.36
N LEU A 154 -5.12 -5.10 -2.26
CA LEU A 154 -5.60 -5.63 -0.97
C LEU A 154 -5.70 -7.16 -0.98
N ALA A 155 -5.40 -7.80 0.16
CA ALA A 155 -5.71 -9.19 0.45
C ALA A 155 -6.37 -9.32 1.84
N LEU A 156 -7.25 -10.31 2.00
CA LEU A 156 -7.93 -10.55 3.28
C LEU A 156 -6.94 -11.04 4.34
N PRO A 157 -7.24 -10.86 5.65
CA PRO A 157 -6.37 -11.30 6.72
C PRO A 157 -6.09 -12.81 6.67
N THR A 158 -4.81 -13.16 6.67
CA THR A 158 -4.28 -14.52 6.80
C THR A 158 -2.80 -14.44 7.16
N ASP A 159 -2.28 -15.42 7.89
CA ASP A 159 -0.85 -15.50 8.21
C ASP A 159 -0.03 -15.94 6.99
N ASP A 160 -0.53 -16.94 6.24
CA ASP A 160 0.09 -17.47 5.01
C ASP A 160 -0.43 -16.72 3.77
N VAL A 161 -0.17 -15.41 3.68
CA VAL A 161 -0.59 -14.60 2.52
C VAL A 161 0.24 -14.97 1.29
N LYS A 162 -0.42 -15.08 0.13
CA LYS A 162 0.20 -15.49 -1.13
C LYS A 162 -0.08 -14.48 -2.23
N PRO A 163 0.76 -14.42 -3.29
CA PRO A 163 0.55 -13.52 -4.42
C PRO A 163 -0.87 -13.56 -5.01
N GLU A 164 -1.45 -14.75 -5.12
CA GLU A 164 -2.79 -15.01 -5.64
C GLU A 164 -3.94 -14.50 -4.75
N HIS A 165 -3.69 -14.13 -3.49
CA HIS A 165 -4.71 -13.57 -2.60
C HIS A 165 -5.01 -12.10 -2.88
N PHE A 166 -4.09 -11.39 -3.56
CA PHE A 166 -4.21 -9.96 -3.79
C PHE A 166 -5.20 -9.63 -4.91
N LYS A 167 -5.90 -8.53 -4.74
CA LYS A 167 -6.78 -7.90 -5.75
C LYS A 167 -6.50 -6.40 -5.83
N ALA A 168 -6.66 -5.84 -7.02
CA ALA A 168 -6.45 -4.43 -7.32
C ALA A 168 -7.81 -3.71 -7.35
N PHE A 169 -8.11 -2.97 -6.29
CA PHE A 169 -9.36 -2.24 -6.14
C PHE A 169 -9.24 -0.84 -6.72
N TYR A 170 -10.03 -0.53 -7.73
CA TYR A 170 -10.09 0.78 -8.34
C TYR A 170 -11.06 1.70 -7.61
N PHE A 171 -10.55 2.86 -7.21
CA PHE A 171 -11.31 3.96 -6.63
C PHE A 171 -11.37 5.09 -7.64
N GLY A 172 -12.58 5.57 -7.95
CA GLY A 172 -12.80 6.67 -8.89
C GLY A 172 -12.40 8.05 -8.36
N GLY A 173 -11.88 8.15 -7.13
CA GLY A 173 -11.46 9.40 -6.50
C GLY A 173 -12.56 10.16 -5.76
N THR A 174 -13.83 9.79 -5.91
CA THR A 174 -14.95 10.46 -5.22
C THR A 174 -15.15 10.02 -3.78
N PHE A 175 -14.45 8.98 -3.34
CA PHE A 175 -14.45 8.46 -1.98
C PHE A 175 -13.10 7.81 -1.65
N GLY A 176 -12.81 7.71 -0.36
CA GLY A 176 -11.65 7.00 0.19
C GLY A 176 -12.01 5.62 0.72
N VAL A 177 -11.03 4.97 1.35
CA VAL A 177 -11.18 3.65 1.98
C VAL A 177 -10.70 3.69 3.42
N ASN A 178 -11.45 3.05 4.31
CA ASN A 178 -11.05 2.75 5.67
C ASN A 178 -10.81 1.24 5.79
N LEU A 179 -9.56 0.81 5.74
CA LEU A 179 -9.19 -0.59 5.83
C LEU A 179 -9.36 -1.11 7.25
N TYR A 180 -9.88 -2.32 7.37
CA TYR A 180 -9.95 -3.01 8.65
C TYR A 180 -8.54 -3.42 9.13
N PRO A 181 -8.36 -3.60 10.45
CA PRO A 181 -7.11 -4.16 10.98
C PRO A 181 -6.77 -5.50 10.33
N ASN A 182 -5.47 -5.80 10.22
CA ASN A 182 -4.94 -7.04 9.64
C ASN A 182 -5.20 -7.26 8.14
N VAL A 183 -5.84 -6.32 7.43
CA VAL A 183 -5.97 -6.40 5.97
C VAL A 183 -4.63 -6.09 5.34
N TRP A 184 -4.13 -7.02 4.53
CA TRP A 184 -2.91 -6.84 3.76
C TRP A 184 -3.12 -5.80 2.68
N HIS A 185 -2.22 -4.83 2.60
CA HIS A 185 -2.29 -3.75 1.64
C HIS A 185 -0.92 -3.19 1.28
N GLN A 186 -0.86 -2.46 0.17
CA GLN A 186 0.31 -1.71 -0.26
C GLN A 186 0.03 -0.21 -0.15
N PRO A 187 1.06 0.65 -0.20
CA PRO A 187 0.86 2.04 -0.60
C PRO A 187 0.00 2.11 -1.86
N LEU A 188 -0.86 3.12 -1.96
CA LEU A 188 -1.80 3.30 -3.06
C LEU A 188 -1.08 3.59 -4.38
N TYR A 189 -1.70 3.26 -5.52
CA TYR A 189 -1.15 3.57 -6.83
C TYR A 189 -1.98 4.63 -7.54
N PRO A 190 -1.46 5.86 -7.73
CA PRO A 190 -2.16 6.87 -8.50
C PRO A 190 -2.14 6.54 -9.98
N ILE A 191 -3.28 6.78 -10.64
CA ILE A 191 -3.36 6.71 -12.11
C ILE A 191 -2.73 7.96 -12.74
N THR A 192 -2.83 9.11 -12.06
CA THR A 192 -2.20 10.38 -12.43
C THR A 192 -0.69 10.38 -12.14
N ASN A 193 0.04 11.36 -12.68
CA ASN A 193 1.49 11.47 -12.44
C ASN A 193 1.83 11.80 -10.98
N GLU A 194 0.94 12.54 -10.33
CA GLU A 194 1.07 12.94 -8.93
C GLU A 194 -0.28 12.78 -8.25
N ALA A 195 -0.24 12.47 -6.96
CA ALA A 195 -1.43 12.46 -6.11
C ALA A 195 -1.06 12.69 -4.64
N VAL A 196 -2.02 13.18 -3.87
CA VAL A 196 -1.89 13.32 -2.42
C VAL A 196 -3.09 12.66 -1.77
N TYR A 197 -2.83 11.78 -0.80
CA TYR A 197 -3.87 11.13 -0.02
C TYR A 197 -3.69 11.45 1.45
N ARG A 198 -4.76 11.90 2.11
CA ARG A 198 -4.78 12.04 3.57
C ARG A 198 -4.90 10.65 4.17
N THR A 199 -4.15 10.38 5.22
CA THR A 199 -4.14 9.09 5.93
C THR A 199 -4.42 9.25 7.42
N LYS A 200 -5.17 8.30 7.99
CA LYS A 200 -5.27 8.10 9.45
C LYS A 200 -4.89 6.67 9.79
N GLN A 201 -4.14 6.48 10.87
CA GLN A 201 -3.74 5.16 11.37
C GLN A 201 -3.43 5.23 12.86
N ALA A 202 -3.34 4.07 13.52
CA ALA A 202 -2.88 3.99 14.90
C ALA A 202 -1.45 4.54 15.05
N ALA A 203 -1.18 5.24 16.16
CA ALA A 203 0.12 5.87 16.41
C ALA A 203 1.24 4.89 16.79
N THR A 204 0.89 3.69 17.26
CA THR A 204 1.84 2.61 17.58
C THR A 204 2.59 2.17 16.32
N TYR A 205 1.89 2.17 15.18
CA TYR A 205 2.45 1.93 13.85
C TYR A 205 3.17 0.57 13.76
N ALA A 206 2.52 -0.47 14.28
CA ALA A 206 3.00 -1.83 14.11
C ALA A 206 2.80 -2.24 12.64
N CYS A 207 3.83 -2.78 12.00
CA CYS A 207 3.79 -3.13 10.59
C CYS A 207 4.37 -4.53 10.40
N VAL A 208 3.58 -5.43 9.83
CA VAL A 208 4.00 -6.78 9.46
C VAL A 208 3.95 -6.86 7.94
N SER A 209 5.07 -7.21 7.31
CA SER A 209 5.23 -7.19 5.85
C SER A 209 5.42 -8.58 5.25
N VAL A 210 5.11 -8.67 3.96
CA VAL A 210 5.45 -9.76 3.05
C VAL A 210 6.18 -9.14 1.86
N ASP A 211 7.25 -9.79 1.39
CA ASP A 211 7.93 -9.44 0.14
C ASP A 211 7.79 -10.60 -0.84
N THR A 212 6.95 -10.43 -1.86
CA THR A 212 6.62 -11.52 -2.78
C THR A 212 7.77 -11.90 -3.71
N VAL A 213 8.73 -10.99 -3.93
CA VAL A 213 9.92 -11.27 -4.73
C VAL A 213 10.89 -12.10 -3.93
N ASP A 214 11.14 -11.75 -2.67
CA ASP A 214 12.09 -12.51 -1.85
C ASP A 214 11.50 -13.84 -1.35
N GLU A 215 10.20 -13.89 -1.05
CA GLU A 215 9.55 -15.10 -0.52
C GLU A 215 9.08 -16.06 -1.62
N PHE A 216 8.66 -15.56 -2.78
CA PHE A 216 8.08 -16.38 -3.85
C PHE A 216 8.76 -16.24 -5.22
N ALA A 217 9.78 -15.39 -5.36
CA ALA A 217 10.39 -15.05 -6.66
C ALA A 217 9.36 -14.55 -7.69
N LYS A 218 8.37 -13.77 -7.21
CA LYS A 218 7.26 -13.24 -8.01
C LYS A 218 7.00 -11.76 -7.73
N PHE A 219 6.95 -10.96 -8.79
CA PHE A 219 6.26 -9.67 -8.75
C PHE A 219 4.75 -9.86 -8.86
N LEU A 220 4.00 -8.95 -8.24
CA LEU A 220 2.60 -8.69 -8.52
C LEU A 220 2.50 -7.71 -9.68
N SER A 221 1.80 -8.09 -10.74
CA SER A 221 1.48 -7.19 -11.84
C SER A 221 0.09 -6.61 -11.61
N VAL A 222 0.05 -5.35 -11.16
CA VAL A 222 -1.17 -4.65 -10.73
C VAL A 222 -1.70 -3.79 -11.88
N PRO A 223 -2.94 -4.00 -12.33
CA PRO A 223 -3.55 -3.16 -13.35
C PRO A 223 -3.88 -1.76 -12.81
N LEU A 224 -3.49 -0.72 -13.56
CA LEU A 224 -3.81 0.69 -13.27
C LEU A 224 -5.08 1.16 -14.00
N LEU A 225 -5.43 0.49 -15.09
CA LEU A 225 -6.59 0.79 -15.93
C LEU A 225 -7.46 -0.47 -16.09
N PRO A 226 -8.77 -0.33 -16.34
CA PRO A 226 -9.62 -1.47 -16.68
C PRO A 226 -9.12 -2.16 -17.96
N ASN A 227 -9.19 -3.50 -18.00
CA ASN A 227 -8.79 -4.35 -19.12
C ASN A 227 -7.29 -4.24 -19.54
N ALA A 228 -6.43 -3.79 -18.61
CA ALA A 228 -4.98 -3.80 -18.76
C ALA A 228 -4.34 -5.18 -18.55
#